data_AF-A0A8H3LVK0-F1
#
_entry.id   AF-A0A8H3LVK0-F1
#
_cell.length_a   1.000
_cell.length_b   1.000
_cell.length_c   1.000
_cell.angle_alpha   90.00
_cell.angle_beta   90.00
_cell.angle_gamma   90.00
#
_symmetry.space_group_name_H-M   'P 1'
#
loop_
_entity.id
_entity.type
_entity.pdbx_description
1 polymer ?
#
loop_
_entity_poly.entity_id
_entity_poly.type
_entity_poly.pdbx_seq_one_letter_code
_entity_poly.pdbx_strand_id
1 'polypeptide(L)'
;MGKPSLFSRKTSRKRQLKRRQRHKLRKEIEIGDVQIQLIDYKKDVEASKEKAIERMNQLCRENENLLKWIDVYAKQIEIQKKRNYDLELKLYAQHAQQSSSSSSSSSQSQSSSQPSFKSLDEYFKWENNQK
;
A
#
# COMPACT_ATOMS: atom_id res chain seq x y z
N MET A 1 -7.84 74.89 -34.32
CA MET A 1 -8.60 73.75 -33.76
C MET A 1 -9.98 74.24 -33.33
N GLY A 2 -11.02 73.95 -34.11
CA GLY A 2 -12.39 74.44 -33.87
C GLY A 2 -13.08 73.74 -32.70
N LYS A 3 -13.96 74.47 -31.99
CA LYS A 3 -14.76 73.91 -30.88
C LYS A 3 -15.75 72.86 -31.42
N PRO A 4 -15.89 71.68 -30.77
CA PRO A 4 -16.84 70.65 -31.21
C PRO A 4 -18.28 71.14 -31.17
N SER A 5 -19.09 70.69 -32.13
CA SER A 5 -20.52 71.04 -32.23
C SER A 5 -21.32 70.59 -31.00
N LEU A 6 -22.42 71.27 -30.71
CA LEU A 6 -23.32 70.93 -29.60
C LEU A 6 -23.84 69.49 -29.70
N PHE A 7 -24.12 69.00 -30.92
CA PHE A 7 -24.51 67.62 -31.17
C PHE A 7 -23.38 66.62 -30.86
N SER A 8 -22.15 66.93 -31.26
CA SER A 8 -20.98 66.10 -30.94
C SER A 8 -20.75 65.98 -29.43
N ARG A 9 -20.87 67.11 -28.70
CA ARG A 9 -20.74 67.13 -27.24
C ARG A 9 -21.82 66.27 -26.56
N LYS A 10 -23.09 66.42 -26.97
CA LYS A 10 -24.21 65.64 -26.43
C LYS A 10 -24.06 64.13 -26.70
N THR A 11 -23.64 63.75 -27.90
CA THR A 11 -23.44 62.33 -28.26
C THR A 11 -22.20 61.71 -27.62
N SER A 12 -21.13 62.50 -27.41
CA SER A 12 -19.91 62.06 -26.72
C SER A 12 -20.20 61.57 -25.30
N ARG A 13 -20.96 62.34 -24.52
CA ARG A 13 -21.36 61.96 -23.15
C ARG A 13 -22.14 60.65 -23.13
N LYS A 14 -23.09 60.47 -24.06
CA LYS A 14 -23.87 59.22 -24.19
C LYS A 14 -22.97 58.03 -24.55
N ARG A 15 -22.03 58.19 -25.49
CA ARG A 15 -21.05 57.15 -25.85
C ARG A 15 -20.16 56.77 -24.66
N GLN A 16 -19.68 57.75 -23.89
CA GLN A 16 -18.85 57.51 -22.73
C GLN A 16 -19.61 56.74 -21.64
N LEU A 17 -20.85 57.11 -21.34
CA LEU A 17 -21.71 56.39 -20.39
C LEU A 17 -21.93 54.94 -20.83
N LYS A 18 -22.26 54.71 -22.11
CA LYS A 18 -22.43 53.36 -22.66
C LYS A 18 -21.17 52.51 -22.53
N ARG A 19 -19.98 53.08 -22.76
CA ARG A 19 -18.70 52.39 -22.55
C ARG A 19 -18.49 52.01 -21.09
N ARG A 20 -18.76 52.93 -20.16
CA ARG A 20 -18.67 52.67 -18.71
C ARG A 20 -19.62 51.56 -18.26
N GLN A 21 -20.87 51.57 -18.73
CA GLN A 21 -21.84 50.52 -18.45
C GLN A 21 -21.38 49.15 -18.94
N ARG A 22 -20.91 49.05 -20.19
CA ARG A 22 -20.37 47.80 -20.75
C ARG A 22 -19.19 47.27 -19.94
N HIS A 23 -18.29 48.16 -19.51
CA HIS A 23 -17.15 47.78 -18.69
C HIS A 23 -17.57 47.30 -17.29
N LYS A 24 -18.58 47.92 -16.66
CA LYS A 24 -19.15 47.43 -15.40
C LYS A 24 -19.76 46.04 -15.56
N LEU A 25 -20.57 45.83 -16.60
CA LEU A 25 -21.20 44.54 -16.88
C LEU A 25 -20.16 43.43 -17.10
N ARG A 26 -19.06 43.72 -17.81
CA ARG A 26 -17.95 42.75 -17.97
C ARG A 26 -17.34 42.35 -16.64
N LYS A 27 -17.06 43.32 -15.77
CA LYS A 27 -16.54 43.05 -14.43
C LYS A 27 -17.50 42.23 -13.58
N GLU A 28 -18.80 42.50 -13.67
CA GLU A 28 -19.82 41.73 -12.95
C GLU A 28 -19.85 40.26 -13.41
N ILE A 29 -19.70 40.02 -14.72
CA ILE A 29 -19.58 38.66 -15.28
C ILE A 29 -18.30 37.99 -14.79
N GLU A 30 -17.15 38.66 -14.91
CA GLU A 30 -15.85 38.12 -14.44
C GLU A 30 -15.88 37.78 -12.95
N ILE A 31 -16.52 38.61 -12.11
CA ILE A 31 -16.72 38.32 -10.68
C ILE A 31 -17.58 37.07 -10.50
N GLY A 32 -18.68 36.94 -11.26
CA GLY A 32 -19.53 35.75 -11.23
C GLY A 32 -18.77 34.49 -11.61
N ASP A 33 -17.98 34.53 -12.70
CA ASP A 33 -17.18 33.40 -13.15
C ASP A 33 -16.15 32.98 -12.09
N VAL A 34 -15.46 33.94 -11.47
CA VAL A 34 -14.50 33.67 -10.40
C VAL A 34 -15.21 33.09 -9.16
N GLN A 35 -16.41 33.55 -8.82
CA GLN A 35 -17.19 32.98 -7.73
C GLN A 35 -17.59 31.52 -7.99
N ILE A 36 -17.99 31.19 -9.23
CA ILE A 36 -18.30 29.81 -9.63
C ILE A 36 -17.05 28.95 -9.52
N GLN A 37 -15.92 29.39 -10.09
CA GLN A 37 -14.64 28.66 -9.99
C GLN A 37 -14.21 28.44 -8.54
N LEU A 38 -14.42 29.42 -7.66
CA LEU A 38 -14.10 29.28 -6.24
C LEU A 38 -14.99 28.23 -5.55
N ILE A 39 -16.27 28.16 -5.91
CA ILE A 39 -17.20 27.16 -5.37
C ILE A 39 -16.78 25.76 -5.84
N ASP A 40 -16.48 25.60 -7.13
CA ASP A 40 -16.09 24.30 -7.68
C ASP A 40 -14.76 23.83 -7.11
N TYR A 41 -13.77 24.73 -7.00
CA TYR A 41 -12.50 24.43 -6.35
C TYR A 41 -12.69 23.98 -4.90
N LYS A 42 -13.57 24.64 -4.13
CA LYS A 42 -13.87 24.21 -2.75
C LYS A 42 -14.45 22.80 -2.69
N LYS A 43 -15.35 22.46 -3.62
CA LYS A 43 -15.91 21.10 -3.70
C LYS A 43 -14.83 20.07 -4.01
N ASP A 44 -13.94 20.37 -4.96
CA ASP A 44 -12.86 19.47 -5.35
C ASP A 44 -11.85 19.24 -4.21
N VAL A 45 -11.57 20.29 -3.43
CA VAL A 45 -10.72 20.20 -2.23
C VAL A 45 -11.36 19.32 -1.17
N GLU A 46 -12.64 19.51 -0.85
CA GLU A 46 -13.33 18.66 0.13
C GLU A 46 -13.43 17.21 -0.34
N ALA A 47 -13.76 16.97 -1.61
CA ALA A 47 -13.80 15.61 -2.17
C ALA A 47 -12.43 14.92 -2.14
N SER A 48 -11.36 15.67 -2.45
CA SER A 48 -9.98 15.17 -2.36
C SER A 48 -9.58 14.85 -0.93
N LYS A 49 -9.98 15.70 0.03
CA LYS A 49 -9.75 15.50 1.45
C LYS A 49 -10.46 14.25 1.98
N GLU A 50 -11.73 14.04 1.63
CA GLU A 50 -12.48 12.85 2.01
C GLU A 50 -11.80 11.57 1.52
N LYS A 51 -11.41 11.53 0.23
CA LYS A 51 -10.68 10.39 -0.35
C LYS A 51 -9.35 10.12 0.35
N ALA A 52 -8.61 11.17 0.70
CA ALA A 52 -7.35 11.02 1.42
C ALA A 52 -7.57 10.43 2.82
N ILE A 53 -8.58 10.91 3.55
CA ILE A 53 -8.93 10.39 4.88
C ILE A 53 -9.38 8.94 4.80
N GLU A 54 -10.23 8.59 3.83
CA GLU A 54 -10.69 7.21 3.62
C GLU A 54 -9.51 6.27 3.37
N ARG A 55 -8.60 6.65 2.47
CA ARG A 55 -7.40 5.86 2.17
C ARG A 55 -6.48 5.73 3.38
N MET A 56 -6.30 6.80 4.14
CA MET A 56 -5.51 6.76 5.38
C MET A 56 -6.12 5.79 6.39
N ASN A 57 -7.44 5.85 6.62
CA ASN A 57 -8.14 4.96 7.53
C ASN A 57 -8.06 3.50 7.10
N GLN A 58 -8.15 3.23 5.79
CA GLN A 58 -7.95 1.89 5.24
C GLN A 58 -6.55 1.37 5.57
N LEU A 59 -5.50 2.15 5.29
CA LEU A 59 -4.11 1.78 5.56
C LEU A 59 -3.85 1.56 7.06
N CYS A 60 -4.46 2.36 7.94
CA CYS A 60 -4.36 2.15 9.38
C CYS A 60 -4.91 0.78 9.79
N ARG A 61 -6.09 0.40 9.29
CA ARG A 61 -6.71 -0.91 9.58
C ARG A 61 -5.87 -2.07 9.03
N GLU A 62 -5.36 -1.93 7.80
CA GLU A 62 -4.48 -2.92 7.18
C GLU A 62 -3.19 -3.10 7.99
N ASN A 63 -2.56 -2.00 8.44
CA ASN A 63 -1.38 -2.04 9.31
C ASN A 63 -1.66 -2.72 10.65
N GLU A 64 -2.77 -2.41 11.31
CA GLU A 64 -3.17 -3.07 12.55
C GLU A 64 -3.35 -4.59 12.35
N ASN A 65 -3.93 -4.99 11.23
CA ASN A 65 -4.08 -6.41 10.89
C ASN A 65 -2.72 -7.08 10.65
N LEU A 66 -1.81 -6.42 9.94
CA LEU A 66 -0.46 -6.93 9.72
C LEU A 66 0.32 -7.08 11.03
N LEU A 67 0.18 -6.14 11.96
CA LEU A 67 0.79 -6.25 13.29
C LEU A 67 0.27 -7.48 14.05
N LYS A 68 -1.05 -7.74 14.02
CA LYS A 68 -1.61 -8.96 14.62
C LYS A 68 -1.04 -10.22 13.98
N TRP A 69 -0.87 -10.24 12.66
CA TRP A 69 -0.26 -11.38 11.97
C TRP A 69 1.20 -11.59 12.38
N ILE A 70 1.97 -10.51 12.53
CA ILE A 70 3.35 -10.58 13.03
C ILE A 70 3.38 -11.26 14.40
N ASP A 71 2.50 -10.88 15.32
CA ASP A 71 2.42 -11.48 16.66
C ASP A 71 2.07 -12.97 16.61
N VAL A 72 1.13 -13.35 15.74
CA VAL A 72 0.74 -14.76 15.55
C VAL A 72 1.93 -15.57 15.02
N TYR A 73 2.61 -15.08 13.99
CA TYR A 73 3.74 -15.78 13.40
C TYR A 73 4.95 -15.83 14.33
N ALA A 74 5.21 -14.78 15.12
CA ALA A 74 6.26 -14.79 16.13
C ALA A 74 6.06 -15.93 17.14
N LYS A 75 4.83 -16.08 17.67
CA LYS A 75 4.47 -17.18 18.57
C LYS A 75 4.62 -18.53 17.88
N GLN A 76 4.18 -18.66 16.63
CA GLN A 76 4.30 -19.91 15.89
C GLN A 76 5.76 -20.32 15.68
N ILE A 77 6.64 -19.36 15.35
CA ILE A 77 8.08 -19.58 15.21
C ILE A 77 8.67 -20.05 16.54
N GLU A 78 8.30 -19.43 17.66
CA GLU A 78 8.80 -19.81 18.98
C GLU A 78 8.38 -21.24 19.35
N ILE A 79 7.12 -21.61 19.10
CA ILE A 79 6.61 -22.97 19.30
C ILE A 79 7.38 -23.96 18.42
N GLN A 80 7.62 -23.63 17.15
CA GLN A 80 8.37 -24.50 16.23
C GLN A 80 9.83 -24.67 16.66
N LYS A 81 10.50 -23.60 17.10
CA LYS A 81 11.86 -23.68 17.64
C LYS A 81 11.94 -24.63 18.82
N LYS A 82 10.99 -24.54 19.76
CA LYS A 82 10.92 -25.46 20.90
C LYS A 82 10.71 -26.90 20.46
N ARG A 83 9.79 -27.13 19.52
CA ARG A 83 9.52 -28.48 18.97
C ARG A 83 10.75 -29.07 18.29
N ASN A 84 11.49 -28.26 17.53
CA ASN A 84 12.73 -28.71 16.88
C ASN A 84 13.78 -29.10 17.92
N TYR A 85 13.98 -28.27 18.94
CA TYR A 85 14.88 -28.58 20.05
C TYR A 85 14.50 -29.89 20.76
N ASP A 86 13.21 -30.08 21.08
CA ASP A 86 12.74 -31.30 21.73
C ASP A 86 12.94 -32.55 20.85
N LEU A 87 12.80 -32.41 19.52
CA LEU A 87 13.05 -33.49 18.56
C LEU A 87 14.54 -33.81 18.46
N GLU A 88 15.39 -32.79 18.38
CA GLU A 88 16.85 -32.95 18.38
C GLU A 88 17.30 -33.68 19.65
N LEU A 89 16.80 -33.28 20.82
CA LEU A 89 17.12 -33.93 22.10
C LEU A 89 16.71 -35.41 22.12
N LYS A 90 15.52 -35.74 21.60
CA LYS A 90 15.07 -37.13 21.47
C LYS A 90 15.97 -37.94 20.52
N LEU A 91 16.37 -37.37 19.40
CA LEU A 91 17.29 -38.01 18.46
C LEU A 91 18.65 -38.28 19.11
N TYR A 92 19.21 -37.31 19.84
CA TYR A 92 20.45 -37.49 20.60
C TYR A 92 20.33 -38.62 21.63
N ALA A 93 19.25 -38.65 22.41
CA ALA A 93 19.02 -39.70 23.41
C ALA A 93 18.88 -41.10 22.77
N GLN A 94 18.18 -41.18 21.62
CA GLN A 94 18.04 -42.43 20.87
C GLN A 94 19.38 -42.94 20.32
N HIS A 95 20.21 -42.05 19.78
CA HIS A 95 21.57 -42.38 19.32
C HIS A 95 22.49 -42.79 20.49
N ALA A 96 22.36 -42.15 21.65
CA ALA A 96 23.12 -42.50 22.85
C ALA A 96 22.74 -43.90 23.39
N GLN A 97 21.47 -44.31 23.30
CA GLN A 97 21.04 -45.65 23.69
C GLN A 97 21.49 -46.74 22.71
N GLN A 98 21.54 -46.44 21.40
CA GLN A 98 22.06 -47.39 20.40
C GLN A 98 23.58 -47.61 20.50
N SER A 99 24.34 -46.66 21.06
CA SER A 99 25.78 -46.81 21.25
C SER A 99 26.15 -47.63 22.50
N SER A 100 25.22 -47.86 23.43
CA SER A 100 25.42 -48.75 24.59
C SER A 100 25.10 -50.23 24.35
N SER A 101 24.54 -50.61 23.21
CA SER A 101 24.33 -52.01 22.81
C SER A 101 25.34 -52.44 21.75
N SER A 102 26.61 -52.49 22.13
CA SER A 102 27.65 -53.17 21.35
C SER A 102 28.55 -54.02 22.25
N SER A 103 27.96 -55.10 22.78
CA SER A 103 28.70 -56.33 23.01
C SER A 103 28.10 -57.42 22.13
N SER A 104 28.95 -57.91 21.21
CA SER A 104 28.86 -59.12 20.39
C SER A 104 28.12 -59.10 19.03
N SER A 105 28.91 -59.56 18.04
CA SER A 105 28.57 -60.26 16.78
C SER A 105 28.09 -59.47 15.54
N SER A 106 29.07 -59.28 14.64
CA SER A 106 29.06 -59.65 13.22
C SER A 106 28.02 -59.06 12.24
N SER A 107 28.59 -58.37 11.24
CA SER A 107 28.25 -58.43 9.80
C SER A 107 27.12 -57.56 9.23
N GLN A 108 27.45 -56.96 8.08
CA GLN A 108 26.62 -56.32 7.05
C GLN A 108 26.20 -54.86 7.25
N SER A 109 27.05 -54.00 6.69
CA SER A 109 26.76 -52.64 6.24
C SER A 109 25.63 -52.65 5.19
N GLN A 110 24.40 -52.33 5.59
CA GLN A 110 23.37 -51.85 4.68
C GLN A 110 23.10 -50.37 4.99
N SER A 111 23.71 -49.51 4.18
CA SER A 111 23.38 -48.09 4.13
C SER A 111 21.99 -47.93 3.52
N SER A 112 20.96 -47.67 4.33
CA SER A 112 19.70 -47.12 3.84
C SER A 112 19.96 -45.69 3.37
N SER A 113 20.19 -45.52 2.07
CA SER A 113 20.40 -44.23 1.42
C SER A 113 19.09 -43.44 1.44
N GLN A 114 18.83 -42.68 2.50
CA GLN A 114 17.86 -41.58 2.42
C GLN A 114 18.39 -40.56 1.42
N PRO A 115 17.56 -40.05 0.49
CA PRO A 115 17.96 -38.99 -0.41
C PRO A 115 18.24 -37.72 0.42
N SER A 116 19.49 -37.27 0.39
CA SER A 116 19.90 -35.99 0.97
C SER A 116 19.71 -34.90 -0.08
N PHE A 117 18.75 -34.02 0.13
CA PHE A 117 18.48 -32.88 -0.75
C PHE A 117 19.31 -31.66 -0.31
N LYS A 118 19.85 -30.91 -1.27
CA LYS A 118 20.63 -29.69 -1.00
C LYS A 118 19.75 -28.48 -0.75
N SER A 119 18.46 -28.56 -1.08
CA SER A 119 17.47 -27.51 -0.85
C SER A 119 16.04 -28.06 -0.82
N LEU A 120 15.11 -27.29 -0.24
CA LEU A 120 13.67 -27.63 -0.25
C LEU A 120 13.09 -27.67 -1.67
N ASP A 121 13.63 -26.89 -2.60
CA ASP A 121 13.20 -26.90 -4.01
C ASP A 121 13.54 -28.23 -4.71
N GLU A 122 14.66 -28.85 -4.33
CA GLU A 122 15.07 -30.17 -4.85
C GLU A 122 14.17 -31.30 -4.30
N TYR A 123 13.74 -31.18 -3.03
CA TYR A 123 12.78 -32.10 -2.41
C TYR A 123 11.42 -32.09 -3.14
N PHE A 124 10.83 -30.91 -3.37
CA PHE A 124 9.52 -30.81 -4.02
C PHE A 124 9.54 -31.27 -5.48
N LYS A 125 10.66 -31.09 -6.19
CA LYS A 125 10.84 -31.64 -7.55
C LYS A 125 10.91 -33.17 -7.54
N TRP A 126 11.60 -33.75 -6.56
CA TRP A 126 11.64 -35.20 -6.41
C TRP A 126 10.26 -35.78 -6.08
N GLU A 127 9.53 -35.16 -5.15
CA GLU A 127 8.18 -35.60 -4.75
C GLU A 127 7.17 -35.55 -5.92
N ASN A 128 7.23 -34.52 -6.76
CA ASN A 128 6.35 -34.41 -7.93
C ASN A 128 6.65 -35.44 -9.03
N ASN A 129 7.87 -35.96 -9.12
CA ASN A 129 8.24 -36.99 -10.10
C ASN A 129 7.90 -38.42 -9.64
N GLN A 130 7.41 -38.60 -8.40
CA GLN A 130 7.00 -39.91 -7.85
C GLN A 130 5.48 -40.14 -7.92
N LYS A 131 4.72 -39.19 -8.49
CA LYS A 131 3.30 -39.34 -8.83
C LYS A 131 3.14 -39.60 -10.32
#